data_AF-A0A398C8F5-F1
#
_entry.id   AF-A0A398C8F5-F1
#
_cell.length_a   1.000
_cell.length_b   1.000
_cell.length_c   1.000
_cell.angle_alpha   90.00
_cell.angle_beta   90.00
_cell.angle_gamma   90.00
#
_symmetry.space_group_name_H-M   'P 1'
#
loop_
_entity.id
_entity.type
_entity.pdbx_description
1 polymer ?
#
loop_
_entity_poly.entity_id
_entity_poly.type
_entity_poly.pdbx_seq_one_letter_code
_entity_poly.pdbx_strand_id
1 'polypeptide(L)'
;MKAAKIMSTAHGHNLSYVFASLELPTQAAIESEFLEASGEQLAPLLAECSDYFIQARYAYEQIGGSYDLTGIRTLAKGLLDAVKAYGTKNP
;
A
#
# COMPACT_ATOMS: atom_id res chain seq x y z
N MET A 1 14.58 -25.92 1.96
CA MET A 1 14.03 -24.55 2.01
C MET A 1 12.69 -24.58 2.73
N LYS A 2 12.56 -23.89 3.86
CA LYS A 2 11.27 -23.71 4.53
C LYS A 2 10.55 -22.61 3.78
N ALA A 3 9.59 -22.96 2.92
CA ALA A 3 8.71 -21.98 2.31
C ALA A 3 8.05 -21.19 3.44
N ALA A 4 8.21 -19.86 3.42
CA ALA A 4 7.51 -18.99 4.34
C ALA A 4 6.03 -19.35 4.26
N LYS A 5 5.47 -19.77 5.39
CA LYS A 5 4.06 -20.09 5.53
C LYS A 5 3.35 -18.76 5.35
N ILE A 6 2.98 -18.42 4.11
CA ILE A 6 2.21 -17.21 3.82
C ILE A 6 0.90 -17.42 4.55
N MET A 7 0.78 -16.79 5.72
CA MET A 7 -0.47 -16.82 6.47
C MET A 7 -1.49 -16.12 5.60
N SER A 8 -2.37 -16.92 5.01
CA SER A 8 -3.57 -16.53 4.27
C SER A 8 -4.62 -15.93 5.22
N THR A 9 -4.20 -15.01 6.08
CA THR A 9 -5.04 -14.19 6.96
C THR A 9 -5.02 -12.74 6.53
N ALA A 10 -4.05 -12.33 5.71
CA ALA A 10 -4.14 -11.09 4.96
C ALA A 10 -5.21 -11.27 3.87
N HIS A 11 -6.49 -11.09 4.23
CA HIS A 11 -7.46 -10.58 3.27
C HIS A 11 -6.83 -9.31 2.72
N GLY A 12 -6.26 -9.37 1.51
CA GLY A 12 -5.36 -8.38 0.91
C GLY A 12 -6.02 -7.05 0.56
N HIS A 13 -7.01 -6.63 1.33
CA HIS A 13 -7.84 -5.45 1.08
C HIS A 13 -7.50 -4.28 2.00
N ASN A 14 -6.94 -4.53 3.19
CA ASN A 14 -6.56 -3.45 4.10
C ASN A 14 -5.04 -3.24 4.09
N LEU A 15 -4.59 -2.36 3.20
CA LEU A 15 -3.17 -2.04 3.02
C LEU A 15 -2.56 -1.43 4.29
N SER A 16 -3.34 -0.67 5.07
CA SER A 16 -2.89 -0.14 6.37
C SER A 16 -2.61 -1.26 7.37
N TYR A 17 -3.43 -2.31 7.41
CA TYR A 17 -3.21 -3.47 8.27
C TYR A 17 -1.96 -4.27 7.85
N VAL A 18 -1.78 -4.46 6.55
CA VAL A 18 -0.58 -5.13 6.01
C VAL A 18 0.67 -4.33 6.36
N PHE A 19 0.63 -3.00 6.18
CA PHE A 19 1.74 -2.12 6.53
C PHE A 19 2.05 -2.15 8.03
N ALA A 20 1.02 -2.08 8.88
CA ALA A 20 1.17 -2.15 10.34
C ALA A 20 1.70 -3.50 10.85
N SER A 21 1.60 -4.57 10.04
CA SER A 21 2.15 -5.89 10.38
C SER A 21 3.66 -6.02 10.15
N LEU A 22 4.28 -5.05 9.46
CA LEU A 22 5.72 -5.00 9.25
C LEU A 22 6.44 -4.59 10.54
N GLU A 23 7.73 -4.90 10.67
CA GLU A 23 8.52 -4.41 11.80
C GLU A 23 8.66 -2.87 11.73
N LEU A 24 8.70 -2.20 12.88
CA LEU A 24 8.80 -0.73 12.97
C LEU A 24 9.95 -0.13 12.13
N PRO A 25 11.16 -0.71 12.08
CA PRO A 25 12.22 -0.19 11.23
C PRO A 25 11.88 -0.26 9.73
N THR A 26 11.18 -1.32 9.31
CA THR A 26 10.70 -1.49 7.94
C THR A 26 9.59 -0.51 7.59
N GLN A 27 8.66 -0.26 8.52
CA GLN A 27 7.63 0.76 8.35
C GLN A 27 8.25 2.14 8.11
N ALA A 28 9.17 2.56 8.99
CA ALA A 28 9.84 3.84 8.90
C ALA A 28 10.66 4.00 7.60
N ALA A 29 11.35 2.95 7.16
CA ALA A 29 12.10 2.96 5.91
C ALA A 29 11.18 3.14 4.70
N ILE A 30 10.07 2.40 4.64
CA ILE A 30 9.10 2.50 3.55
C ILE A 30 8.41 3.88 3.55
N GLU A 31 8.02 4.41 4.70
CA GLU A 31 7.45 5.76 4.82
C GLU A 31 8.41 6.84 4.32
N SER A 32 9.69 6.76 4.71
CA SER A 32 10.71 7.71 4.30
C SER A 32 10.94 7.67 2.79
N GLU A 33 11.14 6.47 2.22
CA GLU A 33 11.37 6.32 0.78
C GLU A 33 10.12 6.70 -0.03
N PHE A 34 8.92 6.41 0.48
CA PHE A 34 7.68 6.80 -0.17
C PHE A 34 7.50 8.32 -0.19
N LEU A 35 7.79 9.00 0.92
CA LEU A 35 7.74 10.46 1.00
C LEU A 35 8.77 11.09 0.07
N GLU A 36 9.99 10.55 0.00
CA GLU A 36 11.03 11.03 -0.91
C GLU A 36 10.64 10.86 -2.38
N ALA A 37 10.03 9.73 -2.73
CA ALA A 37 9.66 9.41 -4.11
C ALA A 37 8.39 10.13 -4.60
N SER A 38 7.41 10.34 -3.71
CA SER A 38 6.08 10.86 -4.08
C SER A 38 5.80 12.29 -3.63
N GLY A 39 6.51 12.77 -2.59
CA GLY A 39 6.17 14.01 -1.88
C GLY A 39 4.94 13.90 -0.96
N GLU A 40 4.33 12.72 -0.85
CA GLU A 40 3.08 12.49 -0.12
C GLU A 40 3.29 11.58 1.10
N GLN A 41 2.37 11.68 2.08
CA GLN A 41 2.39 10.80 3.24
C GLN A 41 1.73 9.45 2.91
N LEU A 42 2.41 8.35 3.26
CA LEU A 42 1.96 7.00 2.94
C LEU A 42 0.69 6.59 3.72
N ALA A 43 0.66 6.82 5.05
CA ALA A 43 -0.41 6.31 5.90
C ALA A 43 -1.83 6.82 5.52
N PRO A 44 -2.04 8.12 5.22
CA PRO A 44 -3.32 8.60 4.71
C PRO A 44 -3.76 7.93 3.40
N LEU A 45 -2.82 7.77 2.44
CA LEU A 45 -3.10 7.14 1.14
C LEU A 45 -3.44 5.65 1.27
N LEU A 46 -2.81 4.92 2.20
CA LEU A 46 -3.15 3.52 2.46
C LEU A 46 -4.59 3.36 2.96
N ALA A 47 -5.04 4.25 3.84
CA ALA A 47 -6.40 4.24 4.37
C ALA A 47 -7.42 4.61 3.27
N GLU A 48 -7.17 5.70 2.54
CA GLU A 48 -8.06 6.17 1.48
C GLU A 48 -8.19 5.16 0.34
N CYS A 49 -7.08 4.59 -0.13
CA CYS A 49 -7.11 3.60 -1.20
C CYS A 49 -7.72 2.26 -0.76
N SER A 50 -7.60 1.89 0.52
CA SER A 50 -8.28 0.70 1.06
C SER A 50 -9.79 0.80 0.85
N ASP A 51 -10.37 1.97 1.11
CA ASP A 51 -11.80 2.21 0.88
C ASP A 51 -12.15 2.10 -0.61
N TYR A 52 -11.30 2.62 -1.50
CA TYR A 52 -11.50 2.48 -2.95
C TYR A 52 -11.46 1.03 -3.44
N PHE A 53 -10.54 0.20 -2.94
CA PHE A 53 -10.51 -1.22 -3.31
C PHE A 53 -11.73 -1.99 -2.80
N ILE A 54 -12.23 -1.66 -1.61
CA ILE A 54 -13.46 -2.24 -1.06
C ILE A 54 -14.66 -1.81 -1.91
N GLN A 55 -14.78 -0.52 -2.21
CA GLN A 55 -15.84 0.03 -3.06
C GLN A 55 -15.81 -0.57 -4.47
N ALA A 56 -14.63 -0.69 -5.09
CA ALA A 56 -14.46 -1.31 -6.40
C ALA A 56 -14.86 -2.79 -6.41
N ARG A 57 -14.55 -3.53 -5.34
CA ARG A 57 -14.95 -4.94 -5.19
C ARG A 57 -16.47 -5.11 -5.13
N TYR A 58 -17.16 -4.16 -4.52
CA TYR A 58 -18.63 -4.13 -4.39
C TYR A 58 -19.26 -3.10 -5.32
N ALA A 59 -18.61 -2.75 -6.44
CA ALA A 59 -19.09 -1.68 -7.32
C ALA A 59 -20.46 -1.97 -7.93
N TYR A 60 -20.85 -3.24 -8.05
CA TYR A 60 -22.19 -3.64 -8.49
C TYR A 60 -23.28 -3.38 -7.44
N GLU A 61 -22.90 -3.17 -6.17
CA GLU A 61 -23.79 -2.80 -5.05
C GLU A 61 -23.84 -1.28 -4.83
N GLN A 62 -22.94 -0.51 -5.46
CA GLN A 62 -22.87 0.94 -5.30
C GLN A 62 -23.31 1.68 -6.57
N ILE A 63 -24.45 2.38 -6.49
CA ILE A 63 -24.88 3.30 -7.54
C ILE A 63 -24.03 4.58 -7.44
N GLY A 64 -23.16 4.82 -8.43
CA GLY A 64 -22.47 6.10 -8.60
C GLY A 64 -21.13 6.28 -7.87
N GLY A 65 -20.36 5.21 -7.65
CA GLY A 65 -19.01 5.31 -7.10
C GLY A 65 -18.07 6.12 -8.00
N SER A 66 -17.40 7.12 -7.42
CA SER A 66 -16.31 7.88 -8.06
C SER A 66 -15.01 7.59 -7.32
N TYR A 67 -14.00 7.11 -8.04
CA TYR A 67 -12.68 6.80 -7.48
C TYR A 67 -11.70 7.90 -7.87
N ASP A 68 -10.88 8.38 -6.92
CA ASP A 68 -9.74 9.20 -7.29
C ASP A 68 -8.63 8.33 -7.89
N LEU A 69 -8.64 8.25 -9.22
CA LEU A 69 -7.60 7.57 -9.99
C LEU A 69 -6.22 8.21 -9.82
N THR A 70 -6.14 9.46 -9.34
CA THR A 70 -4.87 10.14 -9.07
C THR A 70 -4.24 9.58 -7.80
N GLY A 71 -4.95 9.54 -6.68
CA GLY A 71 -4.49 8.94 -5.42
C GLY A 71 -4.05 7.49 -5.59
N ILE A 72 -4.82 6.68 -6.34
CA ILE A 72 -4.45 5.27 -6.62
C ILE A 72 -3.12 5.19 -7.41
N ARG A 73 -2.93 6.05 -8.42
CA ARG A 73 -1.68 6.09 -9.21
C ARG A 73 -0.50 6.55 -8.35
N THR A 74 -0.70 7.54 -7.50
CA THR A 74 0.34 8.04 -6.58
C THR A 74 0.77 6.95 -5.61
N LEU A 75 -0.18 6.26 -4.99
CA LEU A 75 0.12 5.14 -4.09
C LEU A 75 0.88 4.01 -4.80
N ALA A 76 0.39 3.56 -5.96
CA ALA A 76 1.00 2.45 -6.70
C ALA A 76 2.43 2.79 -7.17
N LYS A 77 2.63 4.00 -7.70
CA LYS A 77 3.95 4.44 -8.17
C LYS A 77 4.92 4.63 -7.00
N GLY A 78 4.51 5.33 -5.95
CA GLY A 78 5.35 5.58 -4.78
C GLY A 78 5.81 4.30 -4.09
N LEU A 79 4.92 3.31 -3.95
CA LEU A 79 5.28 1.99 -3.39
C LEU A 79 6.28 1.24 -4.28
N LEU A 80 6.09 1.26 -5.60
CA LEU A 80 7.01 0.62 -6.54
C LEU A 80 8.41 1.25 -6.50
N ASP A 81 8.46 2.57 -6.49
CA ASP A 81 9.71 3.32 -6.46
C ASP A 81 10.43 3.13 -5.13
N ALA A 82 9.72 3.16 -4.00
CA ALA A 82 10.27 2.93 -2.67
C ALA A 82 10.85 1.51 -2.51
N VAL A 83 10.15 0.47 -2.97
CA VAL A 83 10.64 -0.92 -2.90
C VAL A 83 11.89 -1.10 -3.77
N LYS A 84 11.92 -0.52 -4.97
CA LYS A 84 13.09 -0.56 -5.85
C LYS A 84 14.28 0.17 -5.24
N ALA A 85 14.07 1.35 -4.68
CA ALA A 85 15.12 2.14 -4.04
C ALA A 85 15.70 1.37 -2.84
N TYR A 86 14.84 0.83 -1.98
CA TYR A 86 15.26 0.03 -0.83
C TYR A 86 16.08 -1.20 -1.23
N GLY A 87 15.62 -1.97 -2.23
CA GLY A 87 16.34 -3.16 -2.72
C GLY A 87 17.66 -2.84 -3.44
N THR A 88 17.80 -1.63 -4.00
CA THR A 88 19.07 -1.18 -4.60
C THR A 88 20.06 -0.72 -3.53
N LYS A 89 19.55 -0.05 -2.47
CA LYS A 89 20.33 0.44 -1.33
C LYS A 89 20.74 -0.69 -0.37
N ASN A 90 20.03 -1.83 -0.37
CA ASN A 90 20.26 -3.00 0.49
C ASN A 90 20.24 -4.30 -0.35
N PRO A 91 21.34 -4.65 -1.05
CA PRO A 91 21.43 -5.84 -1.89
C PRO A 91 21.50 -7.16 -1.12
#